data_AF-A0A239J281-F1
#
_entry.id   AF-A0A239J281-F1
#
_cell.length_a   1.000
_cell.length_b   1.000
_cell.length_c   1.000
_cell.angle_alpha   90.00
_cell.angle_beta   90.00
_cell.angle_gamma   90.00
#
_symmetry.space_group_name_H-M   'P 1'
#
loop_
_entity.id
_entity.type
_entity.pdbx_description
1 polymer ?
#
loop_
_entity_poly.entity_id
_entity_poly.type
_entity_poly.pdbx_seq_one_letter_code
_entity_poly.pdbx_strand_id
1 'polypeptide(L)'
;MNSIKLSSYYRLYAFSDYQSMKSALPYMRQVVLAKRLTEVEEAEARNFVWRIKGQGYKNYLEPIRNHATRSSALHSLITALQELYKRNGYSAKYIVVERG
;
A
#
# COMPACT_ATOMS: atom_id res chain seq x y z
N MET A 1 10.77 -7.14 7.16
CA MET A 1 10.15 -6.09 6.33
C MET A 1 8.66 -6.04 6.65
N ASN A 2 8.15 -4.93 7.19
CA ASN A 2 6.72 -4.84 7.50
C ASN A 2 5.90 -4.70 6.23
N SER A 3 4.67 -5.19 6.28
CA SER A 3 3.71 -5.10 5.18
C SER A 3 2.32 -4.76 5.71
N ILE A 4 1.50 -4.15 4.85
CA ILE A 4 0.07 -3.93 5.11
C ILE A 4 -0.73 -4.72 4.07
N LYS A 5 -1.75 -5.45 4.53
CA LYS A 5 -2.70 -6.10 3.62
C LYS A 5 -3.61 -5.04 3.02
N LEU A 6 -3.56 -4.87 1.70
CA LEU A 6 -4.49 -4.00 0.98
C LEU A 6 -5.80 -4.72 0.68
N SER A 7 -5.72 -6.04 0.50
CA SER A 7 -6.85 -6.93 0.28
C SER A 7 -6.49 -8.34 0.76
N SER A 8 -7.41 -9.30 0.59
CA SER A 8 -7.11 -10.73 0.81
C SER A 8 -5.95 -11.26 -0.05
N TYR A 9 -5.68 -10.59 -1.19
CA TYR A 9 -4.72 -11.05 -2.20
C TYR A 9 -3.51 -10.14 -2.37
N TYR A 10 -3.53 -8.92 -1.83
CA TYR A 10 -2.47 -7.94 -2.06
C TYR A 10 -1.83 -7.46 -0.76
N ARG A 11 -0.49 -7.41 -0.77
CA ARG A 11 0.33 -6.85 0.31
C ARG A 11 1.08 -5.63 -0.21
N LEU A 12 1.09 -4.57 0.59
CA LEU A 12 1.87 -3.35 0.37
C LEU A 12 3.15 -3.39 1.19
N TYR A 13 4.25 -3.05 0.53
CA TYR A 13 5.54 -2.78 1.11
C TYR A 13 5.97 -1.36 0.77
N ALA A 14 6.73 -0.75 1.67
CA ALA A 14 7.30 0.58 1.51
C ALA A 14 8.81 0.50 1.73
N PHE A 15 9.57 1.32 1.00
CA PHE A 15 11.03 1.37 1.07
C PHE A 15 11.52 2.81 1.12
N SER A 16 12.57 3.04 1.91
CA SER A 16 13.25 4.34 2.06
C SER A 16 14.06 4.76 0.83
N ASP A 17 14.50 3.79 0.03
CA ASP A 17 15.42 4.00 -1.09
C ASP A 17 15.28 2.87 -2.15
N TYR A 18 15.86 3.12 -3.32
CA TYR A 18 15.77 2.22 -4.47
C TYR A 18 16.50 0.90 -4.25
N GLN A 19 17.65 0.93 -3.57
CA GLN A 19 18.47 -0.26 -3.38
C GLN A 19 17.75 -1.26 -2.47
N SER A 20 17.20 -0.78 -1.35
CA SER A 20 16.36 -1.56 -0.44
C SER A 20 15.16 -2.19 -1.16
N MET A 21 14.49 -1.42 -2.03
CA MET A 21 13.40 -1.95 -2.86
C MET A 21 13.89 -3.05 -3.80
N LYS A 22 14.95 -2.80 -4.56
CA LYS A 22 15.50 -3.73 -5.56
C LYS A 22 15.98 -5.03 -4.92
N SER A 23 16.63 -4.95 -3.76
CA SER A 23 17.06 -6.12 -2.98
C SER A 23 15.90 -6.96 -2.48
N ALA A 24 14.71 -6.38 -2.29
CA ALA A 24 13.54 -7.12 -1.81
C ALA A 24 12.75 -7.83 -2.92
N LEU A 25 12.79 -7.33 -4.16
CA LEU A 25 12.00 -7.88 -5.28
C LEU A 25 12.19 -9.39 -5.51
N PRO A 26 13.40 -9.98 -5.45
CA PRO A 26 13.60 -11.41 -5.68
C PRO A 26 12.92 -12.31 -4.64
N TYR A 27 12.64 -11.76 -3.45
CA TYR A 27 12.03 -12.50 -2.35
C TYR A 27 10.49 -12.39 -2.33
N MET A 28 9.90 -11.63 -3.26
CA MET A 28 8.46 -11.48 -3.39
C MET A 28 7.90 -12.50 -4.39
N ARG A 29 6.73 -13.08 -4.08
CA ARG A 29 6.11 -14.11 -4.92
C ARG A 29 5.77 -13.61 -6.31
N GLN A 30 5.04 -12.50 -6.37
CA GLN A 30 4.63 -11.86 -7.61
C GLN A 30 4.46 -10.37 -7.38
N VAL A 31 5.37 -9.59 -7.95
CA VAL A 31 5.32 -8.13 -7.91
C VAL A 31 4.34 -7.63 -8.97
N VAL A 32 3.32 -6.90 -8.54
CA VAL A 32 2.30 -6.31 -9.45
C VAL A 32 2.46 -4.80 -9.63
N LEU A 33 3.12 -4.13 -8.69
CA LEU A 33 3.51 -2.72 -8.80
C LEU A 33 4.82 -2.51 -8.06
N ALA A 34 5.77 -1.81 -8.65
CA ALA A 34 7.01 -1.38 -8.01
C ALA A 34 7.47 -0.04 -8.60
N LYS A 35 7.15 1.06 -7.91
CA LYS A 35 7.35 2.43 -8.42
C LYS A 35 7.74 3.40 -7.31
N ARG A 36 8.25 4.58 -7.69
CA ARG A 36 8.38 5.69 -6.74
C ARG A 36 6.99 6.12 -6.30
N LEU A 37 6.86 6.52 -5.03
CA LEU A 37 5.58 6.96 -4.48
C LEU A 37 4.97 8.11 -5.29
N THR A 38 5.80 9.03 -5.80
CA THR A 38 5.38 10.18 -6.60
C THR A 38 4.88 9.82 -8.00
N GLU A 39 5.15 8.60 -8.47
CA GLU A 39 4.76 8.10 -9.80
C GLU A 39 3.49 7.24 -9.76
N VAL A 40 2.92 7.02 -8.57
CA VAL A 40 1.77 6.14 -8.39
C VAL A 40 0.50 6.94 -8.64
N GLU A 41 -0.24 6.53 -9.66
CA GLU A 41 -1.49 7.18 -10.02
C GLU A 41 -2.69 6.61 -9.24
N GLU A 42 -3.77 7.40 -9.14
CA GLU A 42 -5.00 6.95 -8.47
C GLU A 42 -5.59 5.72 -9.16
N ALA A 43 -5.55 5.65 -10.49
CA ALA A 43 -6.06 4.50 -11.25
C ALA A 43 -5.34 3.20 -10.87
N GLU A 44 -4.02 3.26 -10.69
CA GLU A 44 -3.23 2.13 -10.22
C GLU A 44 -3.61 1.75 -8.80
N ALA A 45 -3.66 2.73 -7.89
CA ALA A 45 -4.12 2.54 -6.51
C ALA A 45 -5.45 1.81 -6.46
N ARG A 46 -6.41 2.28 -7.27
CA ARG A 46 -7.75 1.75 -7.36
C ARG A 46 -7.81 0.25 -7.58
N ASN A 47 -6.92 -0.27 -8.43
CA ASN A 47 -6.89 -1.67 -8.81
C ASN A 47 -6.66 -2.62 -7.63
N PHE A 48 -5.98 -2.15 -6.58
CA PHE A 48 -5.59 -2.99 -5.44
C PHE A 48 -6.21 -2.60 -4.09
N VAL A 49 -6.50 -1.32 -3.82
CA VAL A 49 -7.13 -0.90 -2.54
C VAL A 49 -8.65 -0.86 -2.56
N TRP A 50 -9.32 -0.73 -3.72
CA TRP A 50 -10.76 -0.44 -3.76
C TRP A 50 -11.67 -1.61 -4.19
N ARG A 51 -11.11 -2.79 -4.43
CA ARG A 51 -11.89 -3.97 -4.87
C ARG A 51 -12.77 -4.60 -3.78
N ILE A 52 -12.64 -4.18 -2.52
CA ILE A 52 -13.46 -4.70 -1.44
C ILE A 52 -14.50 -3.64 -1.04
N LYS A 53 -15.77 -3.89 -1.36
CA LYS A 53 -16.89 -3.12 -0.80
C LYS A 53 -16.76 -3.12 0.72
N GLY A 54 -16.55 -1.95 1.32
CA GLY A 54 -16.50 -1.80 2.77
C GLY A 54 -15.14 -2.06 3.43
N GLN A 55 -14.03 -2.10 2.68
CA GLN A 55 -12.68 -2.05 3.26
C GLN A 55 -11.86 -0.93 2.60
N GLY A 56 -11.88 0.24 3.23
CA GLY A 56 -10.95 1.33 2.96
C GLY A 56 -10.22 1.67 4.24
N TYR A 57 -9.28 2.62 4.19
CA TYR A 57 -8.69 3.16 5.41
C TYR A 57 -9.24 4.58 5.63
N LYS A 58 -9.83 4.84 6.81
CA LYS A 58 -10.39 6.16 7.17
C LYS A 58 -9.28 7.08 7.64
N ASN A 59 -8.39 6.47 8.42
CA ASN A 59 -7.18 7.00 8.99
C ASN A 59 -6.33 5.79 9.42
N TYR A 60 -5.10 6.03 9.86
CA TYR A 60 -4.16 4.95 10.19
C TYR A 60 -4.58 4.11 11.41
N LEU A 61 -5.61 4.54 12.18
CA LEU A 61 -6.14 3.84 13.36
C LEU A 61 -7.40 3.01 13.08
N GLU A 62 -8.12 3.31 12.00
CA GLU A 62 -9.43 2.73 11.71
C GLU A 62 -9.48 2.19 10.26
N PRO A 63 -9.28 0.88 10.06
CA PRO A 63 -9.75 0.23 8.84
C PRO A 63 -11.28 0.38 8.77
N ILE A 64 -11.78 1.04 7.73
CA ILE A 64 -13.19 1.32 7.52
C ILE A 64 -13.92 -0.02 7.41
N ARG A 65 -14.82 -0.29 8.35
CA ARG A 65 -15.82 -1.36 8.28
C ARG A 65 -17.19 -0.87 7.77
N ASN A 66 -17.34 0.44 7.51
CA ASN A 66 -18.62 1.06 7.16
C ASN A 66 -18.71 1.48 5.69
N HIS A 67 -19.82 1.08 5.06
CA HIS A 67 -20.10 1.12 3.62
C HIS A 67 -20.28 2.52 2.98
N ALA A 68 -20.03 3.63 3.70
CA ALA A 68 -20.58 4.94 3.32
C ALA A 68 -19.57 6.09 3.11
N THR A 69 -18.28 5.81 2.91
CA THR A 69 -17.31 6.86 2.58
C THR A 69 -16.61 6.58 1.26
N ARG A 70 -16.93 7.37 0.22
CA ARG A 70 -16.15 7.50 -1.02
C ARG A 70 -14.80 8.17 -0.72
N SER A 71 -13.92 7.51 0.02
CA SER A 71 -12.52 7.96 0.12
C SER A 71 -11.77 7.52 -1.13
N SER A 72 -10.95 8.39 -1.71
CA SER A 72 -10.16 8.07 -2.91
C SER A 72 -9.23 6.88 -2.64
N ALA A 73 -8.89 6.14 -3.70
CA ALA A 73 -7.94 5.04 -3.57
C ALA A 73 -6.56 5.54 -3.08
N LEU A 74 -6.17 6.75 -3.48
CA LEU A 74 -4.95 7.41 -2.99
C LEU A 74 -4.99 7.69 -1.50
N HIS A 75 -6.10 8.18 -0.94
CA HIS A 75 -6.20 8.39 0.51
C HIS A 75 -6.05 7.08 1.30
N SER A 76 -6.66 5.99 0.81
CA SER A 76 -6.50 4.67 1.43
C SER A 76 -5.04 4.19 1.35
N LEU A 77 -4.38 4.40 0.21
CA LEU A 77 -2.95 4.08 0.03
C LEU A 77 -2.05 4.92 0.94
N ILE A 78 -2.24 6.24 0.99
CA ILE A 78 -1.52 7.16 1.88
C ILE A 78 -1.65 6.71 3.33
N THR A 79 -2.86 6.32 3.74
CA THR A 79 -3.11 5.85 5.10
C THR A 79 -2.34 4.56 5.41
N ALA A 80 -2.34 3.60 4.47
CA ALA A 80 -1.54 2.38 4.61
C ALA A 80 -0.03 2.69 4.68
N LEU A 81 0.44 3.71 3.95
CA LEU A 81 1.83 4.16 4.00
C LEU A 81 2.18 4.87 5.30
N GLN A 82 1.27 5.66 5.88
CA GLN A 82 1.44 6.26 7.21
C GLN A 82 1.55 5.19 8.31
N GLU A 83 0.78 4.11 8.20
CA GLU A 83 0.89 2.98 9.12
C GLU A 83 2.22 2.22 8.94
N LEU A 84 2.67 2.03 7.70
CA LEU A 84 4.01 1.49 7.43
C LEU A 84 5.10 2.39 8.01
N TYR A 85 4.99 3.72 7.88
CA TYR A 85 5.93 4.66 8.48
C TYR A 85 6.05 4.45 9.99
N LYS A 86 4.92 4.28 10.71
CA LYS A 86 4.94 4.01 12.15
C LYS A 86 5.64 2.71 12.51
N ARG A 87 5.45 1.67 11.70
CA ARG A 87 6.05 0.35 11.94
C ARG A 87 7.52 0.29 11.55
N ASN A 88 7.91 1.05 10.53
CA ASN A 88 9.23 1.01 9.92
C ASN A 88 10.18 2.10 10.41
N GLY A 89 9.66 3.22 10.89
CA GLY A 89 10.44 4.40 11.29
C GLY A 89 10.98 5.24 10.14
N TYR A 90 10.54 5.02 8.89
CA TYR A 90 11.02 5.76 7.72
C TYR A 90 9.91 6.10 6.73
N SER A 91 10.08 7.23 6.04
CA SER A 91 9.18 7.67 4.97
C SER A 91 9.38 6.85 3.70
N ALA A 92 8.27 6.39 3.10
CA ALA A 92 8.29 5.64 1.86
C ALA A 92 8.69 6.54 0.68
N LYS A 93 9.76 6.18 -0.04
CA LYS A 93 10.10 6.73 -1.35
C LYS A 93 9.66 5.81 -2.49
N TYR A 94 9.65 4.52 -2.23
CA TYR A 94 9.22 3.49 -3.18
C TYR A 94 8.16 2.61 -2.52
N ILE A 95 7.24 2.13 -3.33
CA ILE A 95 6.22 1.19 -2.89
C ILE A 95 6.26 -0.05 -3.77
N VAL A 96 5.97 -1.19 -3.16
CA VAL A 96 5.80 -2.44 -3.89
C VAL A 96 4.50 -3.11 -3.46
N VAL A 97 3.69 -3.52 -4.44
CA VAL A 97 2.51 -4.34 -4.20
C VAL A 97 2.81 -5.75 -4.69
N GLU A 98 2.64 -6.71 -3.78
CA GLU A 98 2.81 -8.14 -4.03
C GLU A 98 1.44 -8.83 -4.06
N ARG A 99 1.27 -9.80 -4.96
CA ARG A 99 0.15 -10.74 -4.92
C ARG A 99 0.51 -11.96 -4.06
N GLY A 100 -0.29 -12.18 -3.01
CA GLY A 100 -0.13 -13.23 -2.00
C GLY A 100 -0.70 -14.58 -2.36
#